data_AF-A0A1F9B561-F1
#
_entry.id   AF-A0A1F9B561-F1
#
_cell.length_a   1.000
_cell.length_b   1.000
_cell.length_c   1.000
_cell.angle_alpha   90.00
_cell.angle_beta   90.00
_cell.angle_gamma   90.00
#
_symmetry.space_group_name_H-M   'P 1'
#
loop_
_entity.id
_entity.type
_entity.pdbx_description
1 polymer ?
#
loop_
_entity_poly.entity_id
_entity_poly.type
_entity_poly.pdbx_seq_one_letter_code
_entity_poly.pdbx_strand_id
1 'polypeptide(L)'
;MLNGTSSVLYATVAEVIYANARSRGYGLYYAITLGSSAIAPLVYGVVTDSLGLMFTMVTAALFVLLTLPLSRFLTRPVNETSAK
;
A
#
# COMPACT_ATOMS: atom_id res chain seq x y z
N MET A 1 -2.71 -10.61 15.50
CA MET A 1 -1.63 -10.85 14.52
C MET A 1 -1.99 -12.11 13.74
N LEU A 2 -2.49 -11.95 12.51
CA LEU A 2 -2.55 -13.06 11.57
C LEU A 2 -1.14 -13.17 10.99
N ASN A 3 -0.39 -14.21 11.36
CA ASN A 3 1.04 -14.39 11.09
C ASN A 3 1.38 -14.55 9.58
N GLY A 4 0.45 -14.22 8.67
CA GLY A 4 0.60 -14.34 7.22
C GLY A 4 0.61 -13.01 6.45
N THR A 5 0.20 -11.88 7.03
CA THR A 5 0.15 -10.60 6.26
C THR A 5 1.53 -9.96 6.11
N SER A 6 2.41 -10.10 7.10
CA SER A 6 3.78 -9.56 7.05
C SER A 6 4.71 -10.37 6.13
N SER A 7 4.49 -11.69 6.02
CA SER A 7 5.29 -12.57 5.16
C SER A 7 4.96 -12.37 3.68
N VAL A 8 3.70 -12.14 3.33
CA VAL A 8 3.27 -11.82 1.95
C VAL A 8 3.92 -10.53 1.44
N LEU A 9 3.95 -9.47 2.26
CA LEU A 9 4.56 -8.19 1.86
C LEU A 9 6.08 -8.30 1.67
N TYR A 10 6.77 -9.07 2.51
CA TYR A 10 8.20 -9.33 2.34
C TYR A 10 8.49 -10.22 1.13
N ALA A 11 7.64 -11.21 0.86
CA ALA A 11 7.78 -12.10 -0.29
C ALA A 11 7.61 -11.35 -1.62
N THR A 12 6.63 -10.44 -1.73
CA THR A 12 6.45 -9.62 -2.95
C THR A 12 7.60 -8.67 -3.21
N VAL A 13 8.17 -8.06 -2.16
CA VAL A 13 9.37 -7.20 -2.31
C VAL A 13 10.61 -8.03 -2.68
N ALA A 14 10.73 -9.26 -2.16
CA ALA A 14 11.81 -10.17 -2.51
C ALA A 14 11.71 -10.74 -3.94
N GLU A 15 10.49 -10.89 -4.46
CA GLU A 15 10.17 -11.43 -5.79
C GLU A 15 10.29 -10.38 -6.89
N VAL A 16 10.03 -9.10 -6.58
CA VAL A 16 10.10 -7.99 -7.56
C VAL A 16 11.53 -7.44 -7.73
N ILE A 17 12.44 -7.68 -6.80
CA ILE A 17 13.79 -7.09 -6.84
C ILE A 17 14.88 -8.16 -7.06
N TYR A 18 15.53 -8.12 -8.23
CA TYR A 18 16.77 -8.85 -8.51
C TYR A 18 17.79 -8.66 -7.37
N ALA A 19 18.42 -9.77 -6.93
CA ALA A 19 19.23 -9.86 -5.72
C ALA A 19 20.28 -8.73 -5.52
N ASN A 20 20.77 -8.12 -6.60
CA ASN A 20 21.75 -7.03 -6.60
C ASN A 20 21.19 -5.63 -6.25
N ALA A 21 19.86 -5.43 -6.21
CA ALA A 21 19.24 -4.11 -6.01
C ALA A 21 18.29 -4.03 -4.80
N ARG A 22 18.18 -5.09 -3.98
CA ARG A 22 17.25 -5.17 -2.83
C ARG A 22 17.39 -4.00 -1.87
N SER A 23 18.62 -3.58 -1.55
CA SER A 23 18.87 -2.44 -0.66
C SER A 23 18.27 -1.13 -1.20
N ARG A 24 18.36 -0.88 -2.52
CA ARG A 24 17.77 0.31 -3.16
C ARG A 24 16.25 0.22 -3.23
N GLY A 25 15.69 -0.96 -3.51
CA GLY A 25 14.24 -1.14 -3.55
C GLY A 25 13.58 -1.03 -2.18
N TYR A 26 14.19 -1.58 -1.12
CA TYR A 26 13.74 -1.34 0.26
C TYR A 26 13.86 0.15 0.63
N GLY A 27 14.96 0.81 0.27
CA GLY A 27 15.14 2.24 0.49
C GLY A 27 14.03 3.08 -0.15
N LEU A 28 13.68 2.79 -1.41
CA LEU A 28 12.61 3.49 -2.12
C LEU A 28 11.22 3.21 -1.51
N TYR A 29 10.93 1.96 -1.15
CA TYR A 29 9.69 1.59 -0.47
C TYR A 29 9.52 2.35 0.85
N TYR A 30 10.55 2.37 1.69
CA TYR A 30 10.51 3.09 2.96
C TYR A 30 10.43 4.60 2.75
N ALA A 31 11.14 5.17 1.78
CA ALA A 31 11.09 6.60 1.49
C ALA A 31 9.67 7.03 1.06
N ILE A 32 9.03 6.29 0.16
CA ILE A 32 7.66 6.58 -0.28
C ILE A 32 6.67 6.41 0.88
N THR A 33 6.81 5.32 1.64
CA THR A 33 5.90 5.03 2.77
C THR A 33 5.98 6.10 3.85
N LEU A 34 7.19 6.49 4.24
CA LEU A 34 7.41 7.53 5.25
C LEU A 34 7.00 8.91 4.74
N GLY A 35 7.34 9.24 3.48
CA GLY A 35 6.94 10.48 2.85
C GLY A 35 5.42 10.62 2.77
N SER A 36 4.72 9.58 2.33
CA SER A 36 3.25 9.54 2.30
C SER A 36 2.64 9.70 3.70
N SER A 37 3.19 9.00 4.70
CA SER A 37 2.74 9.12 6.10
C SER A 37 2.95 10.52 6.67
N ALA A 38 4.01 11.22 6.27
CA ALA A 38 4.26 12.60 6.69
C ALA A 38 3.35 13.62 6.00
N ILE A 39 2.98 13.36 4.74
CA ILE A 39 2.13 14.25 3.94
C ILE A 39 0.63 14.09 4.27
N ALA A 40 0.20 12.88 4.62
CA ALA A 40 -1.22 12.58 4.85
C ALA A 40 -1.90 13.49 5.90
N PRO A 41 -1.31 13.78 7.08
CA PRO A 41 -1.92 14.68 8.06
C PRO A 41 -2.07 16.11 7.54
N LEU A 42 -1.15 16.59 6.71
CA LEU A 42 -1.23 17.93 6.13
C LEU A 42 -2.39 18.02 5.14
N VAL A 43 -2.52 17.02 4.26
CA VAL A 43 -3.60 16.96 3.27
C VAL A 43 -4.95 16.83 3.96
N TYR A 44 -5.11 15.85 4.86
CA TYR A 44 -6.38 15.65 5.57
C TYR A 44 -6.69 16.76 6.57
N GLY A 45 -5.67 17.43 7.12
CA GLY A 45 -5.83 18.63 7.94
C GLY A 45 -6.46 19.78 7.14
N VAL A 46 -5.87 20.12 5.99
CA VAL A 46 -6.41 21.17 5.10
C VAL A 46 -7.82 20.82 4.59
N VAL A 47 -8.07 19.55 4.25
CA VAL A 47 -9.40 19.08 3.83
C VAL A 47 -10.42 19.23 4.97
N THR A 48 -10.02 18.92 6.21
CA THR A 48 -10.88 19.06 7.38
C THR A 48 -11.20 20.52 7.68
N ASP A 49 -10.20 21.39 7.60
CA ASP A 49 -10.37 22.82 7.88
C ASP A 49 -11.27 23.50 6.84
N SER A 50 -11.27 23.03 5.59
CA SER A 50 -12.05 23.63 4.49
C SER A 50 -13.46 23.03 4.33
N LEU A 51 -13.61 21.71 4.50
CA LEU A 51 -14.86 20.99 4.20
C LEU A 51 -15.53 20.38 5.44
N GLY A 52 -14.88 20.47 6.60
CA GLY A 52 -15.37 19.96 7.87
C GLY A 52 -15.07 18.47 8.10
N LEU A 53 -15.13 18.07 9.38
CA LEU A 53 -14.75 16.74 9.85
C LEU A 53 -15.53 15.59 9.19
N MET A 54 -16.83 15.77 8.98
CA MET A 54 -17.69 14.75 8.38
C MET A 54 -17.25 14.39 6.97
N PHE A 55 -16.87 15.38 6.16
CA PHE A 55 -16.43 15.16 4.78
C PHE A 55 -15.08 14.43 4.74
N THR A 56 -14.15 14.79 5.63
CA THR A 56 -12.86 14.09 5.81
C THR A 56 -13.05 12.62 6.18
N MET A 57 -13.98 12.32 7.09
CA MET A 57 -14.23 10.93 7.52
C MET A 57 -14.84 10.09 6.39
N VAL A 58 -15.78 10.65 5.62
CA VAL A 58 -16.36 9.95 4.46
C VAL A 58 -15.31 9.69 3.38
N THR A 59 -14.46 10.67 3.08
CA THR A 59 -13.39 10.49 2.07
C THR A 59 -12.36 9.45 2.51
N ALA A 60 -11.96 9.43 3.79
CA ALA A 60 -11.10 8.39 4.34
C ALA A 60 -11.76 6.99 4.26
N ALA A 61 -13.05 6.89 4.60
CA ALA A 61 -13.81 5.65 4.50
C ALA A 61 -13.88 5.13 3.06
N LEU A 62 -14.11 6.01 2.08
CA LEU A 62 -14.09 5.67 0.65
C LEU A 62 -12.69 5.20 0.21
N PHE A 63 -11.62 5.83 0.67
CA PHE A 63 -10.24 5.41 0.39
C PHE A 63 -9.96 3.99 0.88
N VAL A 64 -10.38 3.67 2.11
CA VAL A 64 -10.27 2.32 2.67
C VAL A 64 -11.12 1.33 1.88
N LEU A 65 -12.36 1.72 1.53
CA LEU A 65 -13.25 0.87 0.76
C LEU A 65 -12.71 0.57 -0.64
N LEU A 66 -12.09 1.55 -1.30
CA LEU A 66 -11.41 1.40 -2.60
C LEU A 66 -10.17 0.49 -2.53
N THR A 67 -9.55 0.36 -1.37
CA THR A 67 -8.42 -0.57 -1.18
C THR A 67 -8.87 -2.03 -1.32
N LEU A 68 -10.10 -2.36 -0.93
CA LEU A 68 -10.65 -3.72 -1.03
C LEU A 68 -10.77 -4.25 -2.48
N PRO A 69 -11.45 -3.58 -3.43
CA PRO A 69 -11.51 -4.04 -4.81
C PRO A 69 -10.14 -3.96 -5.48
N LEU A 70 -9.30 -2.97 -5.12
CA LEU A 70 -7.95 -2.86 -5.68
C LEU A 70 -7.09 -4.05 -5.27
N SER A 71 -7.15 -4.47 -4.01
CA SER A 71 -6.46 -5.69 -3.55
C SER A 71 -6.96 -6.94 -4.27
N ARG A 72 -8.26 -7.06 -4.53
CA ARG A 72 -8.85 -8.16 -5.31
C ARG A 72 -8.39 -8.13 -6.78
N PHE A 73 -8.25 -6.95 -7.38
CA PHE A 73 -7.85 -6.81 -8.78
C PHE A 73 -6.35 -7.07 -8.99
N LEU A 74 -5.52 -6.69 -8.02
CA LEU A 74 -4.08 -6.96 -8.01
C LEU A 74 -3.78 -8.42 -7.67
N THR A 75 -4.67 -9.10 -6.94
CA THR A 75 -4.65 -10.56 -6.78
C THR A 75 -5.18 -11.23 -8.05
N ARG A 76 -4.51 -11.02 -9.20
CA ARG A 76 -4.57 -12.02 -10.27
C ARG A 76 -3.89 -13.27 -9.72
N PRO A 77 -4.51 -14.46 -9.80
CA PRO A 77 -3.80 -15.67 -9.45
C PRO A 77 -2.54 -15.73 -10.32
N VAL A 78 -1.39 -15.80 -9.68
CA VAL A 78 -0.19 -16.35 -10.32
C VAL A 78 -0.59 -17.79 -10.65
N ASN A 79 -1.16 -17.97 -11.83
CA ASN A 79 -1.33 -19.28 -12.41
C ASN A 79 0.09 -19.70 -12.75
N GLU A 80 0.68 -20.49 -11.87
CA GLU A 80 1.84 -21.31 -12.14
C GLU A 80 1.54 -22.16 -13.38
N THR A 81 1.79 -21.59 -14.55
CA THR A 81 2.07 -22.37 -15.76
C THR A 81 3.52 -22.82 -15.64
N SER A 82 3.81 -23.66 -14.64
CA SER A 82 4.87 -24.66 -14.75
C SER A 82 4.27 -25.76 -15.62
N ALA A 83 4.38 -25.63 -16.95
CA ALA A 83 5.51 -26.22 -17.67
C ALA A 83 5.64 -27.70 -17.30
N LYS A 84 4.86 -28.50 -18.03
CA LYS A 84 5.08 -29.92 -18.21
C LYS A 84 6.30 -30.12 -19.12
#